data_AF-A0A6C0ISP2-F1
#
_entry.id   AF-A0A6C0ISP2-F1
#
_cell.length_a   1.000
_cell.length_b   1.000
_cell.length_c   1.000
_cell.angle_alpha   90.00
_cell.angle_beta   90.00
_cell.angle_gamma   90.00
#
_symmetry.space_group_name_H-M   'P 1'
#
loop_
_entity.id
_entity.type
_entity.pdbx_description
1 polymer ?
#
loop_
_entity_poly.entity_id
_entity_poly.type
_entity_poly.pdbx_seq_one_letter_code
_entity_poly.pdbx_strand_id
1 'polypeptide(L)'
;MLYCEDKEFVQQTYSNTNEYRKEMRRIFCMNSSNYPHIDNSIDSESRDELEYDEKTMSAALDRIYTKTRDHPLFKDIYEKAAGCMLSTDPEIGLAVLCSYDYLDVFIPCYREYMLTSVFDTTSIYYVSLFNKVYG
;
A
#
# COMPACT_ATOMS: atom_id res chain seq x y z
N MET A 1 3.80 -6.93 -12.92
CA MET A 1 2.85 -7.56 -11.99
C MET A 1 3.38 -7.29 -10.60
N LEU A 2 2.54 -6.84 -9.67
CA LEU A 2 2.99 -6.59 -8.30
C LEU A 2 3.10 -7.91 -7.54
N TYR A 3 3.97 -8.01 -6.53
CA TYR A 3 4.09 -9.24 -5.74
C TYR A 3 2.81 -9.50 -4.93
N CYS A 4 2.10 -8.45 -4.50
CA CYS A 4 0.79 -8.62 -3.84
C CYS A 4 -0.28 -9.29 -4.72
N GLU A 5 -0.10 -9.29 -6.05
CA GLU A 5 -0.98 -9.94 -7.03
C GLU A 5 -0.57 -11.39 -7.35
N ASP A 6 0.52 -11.90 -6.78
CA ASP A 6 0.96 -13.28 -7.00
C ASP A 6 -0.11 -14.29 -6.54
N LYS A 7 -0.17 -15.49 -7.10
CA LYS A 7 -1.10 -16.54 -6.67
C LYS A 7 -0.81 -17.03 -5.26
N GLU A 8 0.46 -17.08 -4.86
CA GLU A 8 0.85 -17.45 -3.50
C GLU A 8 0.80 -16.21 -2.60
N PHE A 9 -0.10 -16.20 -1.60
CA PHE A 9 -0.20 -15.07 -0.69
C PHE A 9 0.69 -15.27 0.51
N VAL A 10 1.50 -14.26 0.80
CA VAL A 10 2.12 -14.10 2.12
C VAL A 10 1.45 -12.89 2.75
N GLN A 11 0.70 -13.11 3.83
CA GLN A 11 0.09 -12.03 4.60
C GLN A 11 1.19 -11.09 5.11
N GLN A 12 0.97 -9.79 4.96
CA GLN A 12 1.87 -8.76 5.45
C GLN A 12 1.80 -8.74 6.98
N THR A 13 2.94 -8.89 7.63
CA THR A 13 3.06 -8.75 9.08
C THR A 13 4.35 -8.00 9.38
N TYR A 14 4.23 -6.93 10.15
CA TYR A 14 5.36 -6.12 10.59
C TYR A 14 5.00 -5.47 11.93
N SER A 15 6.04 -5.24 12.76
CA SER A 15 5.90 -4.72 14.11
C SER A 15 6.72 -3.45 14.34
N ASN A 16 7.58 -3.10 13.39
CA ASN A 16 8.43 -1.92 13.43
C ASN A 16 8.69 -1.39 12.02
N THR A 17 9.19 -0.15 11.96
CA THR A 17 9.42 0.59 10.72
C THR A 17 10.32 -0.16 9.73
N ASN A 18 11.36 -0.86 10.21
CA ASN A 18 12.28 -1.60 9.35
C ASN A 18 11.60 -2.79 8.66
N GLU A 19 10.77 -3.53 9.41
CA GLU A 19 9.97 -4.63 8.85
C GLU A 19 8.96 -4.12 7.82
N TYR A 20 8.26 -3.02 8.14
CA TYR A 20 7.33 -2.38 7.21
C TYR A 20 7.99 -1.96 5.90
N ARG A 21 9.14 -1.27 5.95
CA ARG A 21 9.83 -0.81 4.73
C ARG A 21 10.31 -1.98 3.88
N LYS A 22 10.78 -3.07 4.50
CA LYS A 22 11.11 -4.32 3.78
C LYS A 22 9.89 -4.93 3.09
N GLU A 23 8.76 -4.98 3.79
CA GLU A 23 7.51 -5.49 3.24
C GLU A 23 7.01 -4.63 2.08
N MET A 24 7.02 -3.30 2.25
CA MET A 24 6.65 -2.32 1.23
C MET A 24 7.51 -2.47 -0.04
N ARG A 25 8.84 -2.58 0.09
CA ARG A 25 9.74 -2.88 -1.04
C ARG A 25 9.39 -4.20 -1.74
N ARG A 26 9.10 -5.24 -0.97
CA ARG A 26 8.75 -6.58 -1.47
C ARG A 26 7.44 -6.57 -2.26
N ILE A 27 6.35 -6.06 -1.68
CA ILE A 27 5.02 -6.11 -2.28
C ILE A 27 4.91 -5.28 -3.56
N PHE A 28 5.60 -4.13 -3.61
CA PHE A 28 5.59 -3.22 -4.75
C PHE A 28 6.74 -3.49 -5.74
N CYS A 29 7.57 -4.49 -5.47
CA CYS A 29 8.70 -4.89 -6.31
C CYS A 29 9.73 -3.77 -6.56
N MET A 30 10.02 -2.97 -5.53
CA MET A 30 11.00 -1.89 -5.62
C MET A 30 12.38 -2.43 -6.04
N ASN A 31 13.06 -1.68 -6.89
CA ASN A 31 14.36 -2.02 -7.43
C ASN A 31 15.44 -1.09 -6.84
N SER A 32 16.40 -1.67 -6.13
CA SER A 32 17.52 -0.92 -5.54
C SER A 32 18.39 -0.21 -6.57
N SER A 33 18.35 -0.62 -7.84
CA SER A 33 19.04 0.07 -8.94
C SER A 33 18.45 1.47 -9.24
N ASN A 34 17.23 1.74 -8.77
CA ASN A 34 16.57 3.04 -8.92
C ASN A 34 16.76 3.94 -7.69
N TYR A 35 17.41 3.46 -6.63
CA TYR A 35 17.61 4.26 -5.43
C TYR A 35 18.55 5.44 -5.73
N PRO A 36 18.31 6.60 -5.09
CA PRO A 36 19.21 7.73 -5.21
C PRO A 36 20.60 7.37 -4.68
N HIS A 37 21.63 8.07 -5.16
CA HIS A 37 22.95 7.95 -4.58
C HIS A 37 22.97 8.62 -3.20
N ILE A 38 23.20 7.83 -2.15
CA ILE A 38 23.20 8.30 -0.76
C ILE A 38 24.63 8.32 -0.25
N ASP A 39 24.99 9.36 0.50
CA ASP A 39 26.30 9.47 1.14
C ASP A 39 26.48 8.35 2.20
N ASN A 40 27.65 7.73 2.21
CA ASN A 40 28.04 6.74 3.22
C ASN A 40 28.16 7.33 4.63
N SER A 41 28.26 8.66 4.76
CA SER A 41 28.29 9.37 6.04
C SER A 41 26.93 9.40 6.75
N ILE A 42 25.83 9.17 6.02
CA ILE A 42 24.47 9.15 6.56
C ILE A 42 24.30 7.92 7.45
N ASP A 43 23.58 8.05 8.56
CA ASP A 43 23.31 6.91 9.43
C ASP A 43 22.42 5.87 8.71
N SER A 44 22.33 4.66 9.26
CA SER A 44 21.61 3.57 8.60
C SER A 44 20.11 3.79 8.50
N GLU A 45 19.49 4.48 9.45
CA GLU A 45 18.04 4.70 9.47
C GLU A 45 17.65 5.76 8.43
N SER A 46 18.34 6.89 8.42
CA SER A 46 18.17 7.95 7.41
C SER A 46 18.50 7.44 6.00
N ARG A 47 19.50 6.55 5.87
CA ARG A 47 19.79 5.91 4.57
C ARG A 47 18.62 5.05 4.11
N ASP A 48 18.09 4.20 4.97
CA ASP A 48 16.96 3.33 4.64
C ASP A 48 15.70 4.14 4.26
N GLU A 49 15.50 5.34 4.83
CA GLU A 49 14.44 6.27 4.42
C GLU A 49 14.63 6.80 3.00
N LEU A 50 15.88 7.09 2.62
CA LEU A 50 16.23 7.61 1.30
C LEU A 50 16.33 6.52 0.24
N GLU A 51 16.54 5.25 0.64
CA GLU A 51 16.54 4.06 -0.24
C GLU A 51 15.11 3.69 -0.66
N TYR A 52 14.53 4.58 -1.46
CA TYR A 52 13.16 4.53 -1.93
C TYR A 52 13.12 4.59 -3.47
N ASP A 53 12.47 3.58 -4.07
CA ASP A 53 12.27 3.54 -5.52
C ASP A 53 10.95 4.24 -5.87
N GLU A 54 11.02 5.57 -5.95
CA GLU A 54 9.87 6.42 -6.28
C GLU A 54 9.21 6.00 -7.58
N LYS A 55 10.01 5.71 -8.61
CA LYS A 55 9.51 5.33 -9.94
C LYS A 55 8.65 4.07 -9.89
N THR A 56 9.13 3.02 -9.23
CA THR A 56 8.36 1.78 -9.12
C THR A 56 7.14 1.96 -8.23
N MET A 57 7.26 2.76 -7.16
CA MET A 57 6.12 3.00 -6.27
C MET A 57 5.01 3.78 -6.97
N SER A 58 5.33 4.87 -7.68
CA SER A 58 4.35 5.62 -8.47
C SER A 58 3.63 4.70 -9.46
N ALA A 59 4.38 3.88 -10.22
CA ALA A 59 3.78 2.93 -11.16
C ALA A 59 2.88 1.87 -10.47
N ALA A 60 3.22 1.46 -9.25
CA ALA A 60 2.41 0.53 -8.46
C ALA A 60 1.10 1.18 -7.99
N LEU A 61 1.17 2.41 -7.47
CA LEU A 61 -0.01 3.16 -7.04
C LEU A 61 -0.93 3.49 -8.21
N ASP A 62 -0.39 3.95 -9.33
CA ASP A 62 -1.14 4.20 -10.57
C ASP A 62 -1.91 2.97 -11.03
N ARG A 63 -1.25 1.81 -10.96
CA ARG A 63 -1.87 0.53 -11.29
C ARG A 63 -3.00 0.18 -10.34
N ILE A 64 -2.78 0.26 -9.03
CA ILE A 64 -3.79 -0.05 -8.02
C ILE A 64 -4.99 0.87 -8.24
N TYR A 65 -4.77 2.18 -8.29
CA TYR A 65 -5.83 3.17 -8.49
C TYR A 65 -6.60 2.94 -9.79
N THR A 66 -5.91 2.73 -10.91
CA THR A 66 -6.55 2.44 -12.20
C THR A 66 -7.44 1.20 -12.15
N LYS A 67 -7.08 0.19 -11.34
CA LYS A 67 -7.84 -1.05 -11.21
C LYS A 67 -9.04 -0.93 -10.28
N THR A 68 -9.04 0.01 -9.34
CA THR A 68 -10.02 0.06 -8.25
C THR A 68 -10.87 1.33 -8.24
N ARG A 69 -10.48 2.41 -8.93
CA ARG A 69 -11.13 3.74 -8.84
C ARG A 69 -12.63 3.75 -9.17
N ASP A 70 -13.06 2.83 -10.03
CA ASP A 70 -14.46 2.73 -10.47
C ASP A 70 -15.29 1.83 -9.53
N HIS A 71 -14.65 1.18 -8.56
CA HIS A 71 -15.32 0.31 -7.59
C HIS A 71 -15.82 1.13 -6.38
N PRO A 72 -17.13 1.13 -6.08
CA PRO A 72 -17.71 2.02 -5.06
C PRO A 72 -17.08 1.90 -3.67
N LEU A 73 -16.80 0.68 -3.21
CA LEU A 73 -16.20 0.48 -1.87
C LEU A 73 -14.75 0.98 -1.80
N PHE A 74 -13.96 0.82 -2.86
CA PHE A 74 -12.59 1.34 -2.87
C PHE A 74 -12.61 2.86 -2.89
N LYS A 75 -13.51 3.47 -3.68
CA LYS A 75 -13.70 4.91 -3.71
C LYS A 75 -14.03 5.48 -2.33
N ASP A 76 -14.98 4.88 -1.62
CA ASP A 76 -15.36 5.30 -0.26
C ASP A 76 -14.18 5.22 0.72
N ILE A 77 -13.43 4.10 0.70
CA ILE A 77 -12.26 3.94 1.56
C ILE A 77 -11.14 4.92 1.21
N TYR A 78 -10.91 5.21 -0.08
CA TYR A 78 -9.94 6.22 -0.51
C TYR A 78 -10.31 7.61 -0.04
N GLU A 79 -11.56 8.04 -0.25
CA GLU A 79 -12.04 9.34 0.22
C GLU A 79 -11.92 9.46 1.75
N LYS A 80 -12.27 8.40 2.48
CA LYS A 80 -12.14 8.37 3.94
C LYS A 80 -10.68 8.49 4.40
N ALA A 81 -9.78 7.71 3.80
CA ALA A 81 -8.35 7.74 4.13
C ALA A 81 -7.71 9.09 3.77
N ALA A 82 -8.11 9.71 2.65
CA ALA A 82 -7.66 11.04 2.26
C ALA A 82 -8.06 12.10 3.30
N GLY A 83 -9.23 11.93 3.93
CA GLY A 83 -9.72 12.80 5.00
C GLY A 83 -8.78 12.88 6.20
N CYS A 84 -7.98 11.84 6.48
CA CYS A 84 -6.94 11.86 7.52
C CYS A 84 -5.85 12.93 7.25
N MET A 85 -5.69 13.34 6.00
CA MET A 85 -4.75 14.36 5.54
C MET A 85 -5.45 15.67 5.16
N LEU A 86 -6.70 15.88 5.63
CA LEU A 86 -7.54 17.03 5.26
C LEU A 86 -7.74 17.17 3.75
N SER A 87 -7.79 16.04 3.05
CA SER A 87 -7.92 15.96 1.60
C SER A 87 -9.15 15.13 1.20
N THR A 88 -9.64 15.35 -0.01
CA THR A 88 -10.65 14.52 -0.68
C THR A 88 -10.08 13.82 -1.91
N ASP A 89 -8.76 13.95 -2.15
CA ASP A 89 -8.10 13.33 -3.28
C ASP A 89 -7.92 11.82 -3.03
N PRO A 90 -8.56 10.94 -3.83
CA PRO A 90 -8.47 9.51 -3.61
C PRO A 90 -7.06 8.94 -3.83
N GLU A 91 -6.18 9.60 -4.59
CA GLU A 91 -4.78 9.17 -4.73
C GLU A 91 -3.99 9.42 -3.44
N ILE A 92 -4.30 10.52 -2.73
CA ILE A 92 -3.78 10.74 -1.37
C ILE A 92 -4.32 9.66 -0.42
N GLY A 93 -5.61 9.32 -0.54
CA GLY A 93 -6.20 8.24 0.23
C GLY A 93 -5.52 6.89 0.00
N LEU A 94 -5.24 6.55 -1.25
CA LEU A 94 -4.48 5.35 -1.59
C LEU A 94 -3.07 5.37 -0.99
N ALA A 95 -2.36 6.51 -1.05
CA ALA A 95 -1.04 6.64 -0.43
C ALA A 95 -1.11 6.42 1.09
N VAL A 96 -2.13 6.94 1.77
CA VAL A 96 -2.39 6.70 3.20
C VAL A 96 -2.63 5.21 3.46
N LEU A 97 -3.42 4.52 2.63
CA LEU A 97 -3.68 3.08 2.78
C LEU A 97 -2.44 2.21 2.55
N CYS A 98 -1.44 2.73 1.82
CA CYS A 98 -0.14 2.07 1.66
C CYS A 98 0.87 2.43 2.76
N SER A 99 0.50 3.24 3.75
CA SER A 99 1.36 3.59 4.87
C SER A 99 1.46 2.49 5.93
N TYR A 100 2.37 2.68 6.91
CA TYR A 100 2.61 1.75 8.01
C TYR A 100 1.32 1.29 8.70
N ASP A 101 0.40 2.21 8.95
CA ASP A 101 -0.79 1.92 9.74
C ASP A 101 -1.82 1.05 9.01
N TYR A 102 -1.79 0.98 7.67
CA TYR A 102 -2.89 0.36 6.91
C TYR A 102 -2.46 -0.71 5.92
N LEU A 103 -1.17 -0.78 5.57
CA LEU A 103 -0.69 -1.65 4.49
C LEU A 103 -1.05 -3.13 4.73
N ASP A 104 -0.96 -3.60 5.98
CA ASP A 104 -1.28 -4.95 6.42
C ASP A 104 -2.74 -5.36 6.22
N VAL A 105 -3.68 -4.41 6.28
CA VAL A 105 -5.12 -4.64 6.09
C VAL A 105 -5.62 -4.24 4.71
N PHE A 106 -4.96 -3.29 4.05
CA PHE A 106 -5.33 -2.83 2.71
C PHE A 106 -4.93 -3.82 1.61
N ILE A 107 -3.69 -4.34 1.65
CA ILE A 107 -3.19 -5.25 0.61
C ILE A 107 -4.02 -6.54 0.48
N PRO A 108 -4.47 -7.20 1.57
CA PRO A 108 -5.41 -8.32 1.46
C PRO A 108 -6.70 -7.99 0.70
N CYS A 109 -7.28 -6.80 0.92
CA CYS A 109 -8.49 -6.34 0.22
C CYS A 109 -8.25 -6.17 -1.28
N TYR A 110 -7.19 -5.44 -1.63
CA TYR A 110 -6.79 -5.24 -3.03
C TYR A 110 -6.56 -6.58 -3.73
N ARG A 111 -5.85 -7.48 -3.06
CA ARG A 111 -5.55 -8.81 -3.60
C ARG A 111 -6.80 -9.65 -3.84
N GLU A 112 -7.70 -9.73 -2.87
CA GLU A 112 -8.95 -10.48 -3.01
C GLU A 112 -9.72 -9.99 -4.24
N TYR A 113 -9.82 -8.69 -4.41
CA TYR A 113 -10.45 -8.08 -5.59
C TYR A 113 -9.73 -8.46 -6.89
N MET A 114 -8.40 -8.40 -6.93
CA MET A 114 -7.63 -8.77 -8.12
C MET A 114 -7.74 -10.25 -8.50
N LEU A 115 -7.96 -11.14 -7.53
CA LEU A 115 -8.07 -12.58 -7.75
C LEU A 115 -9.49 -13.03 -8.10
N THR A 116 -10.50 -12.41 -7.49
CA THR A 116 -11.90 -12.86 -7.58
C THR A 116 -12.78 -11.92 -8.40
N SER A 117 -12.32 -10.69 -8.65
CA SER A 117 -13.14 -9.57 -9.14
C SER A 117 -14.33 -9.22 -8.24
N VAL A 118 -14.35 -9.73 -7.01
CA VAL A 118 -15.38 -9.47 -6.00
C VAL A 118 -14.73 -8.76 -4.82
N PHE A 119 -15.34 -7.65 -4.41
CA PHE A 119 -15.01 -6.95 -3.18
C PHE A 119 -16.31 -6.42 -2.60
N ASP A 120 -16.73 -6.95 -1.46
CA ASP A 120 -17.99 -6.60 -0.83
C ASP A 120 -17.86 -6.52 0.69
N THR A 121 -18.93 -6.08 1.35
CA THR A 121 -18.96 -5.83 2.79
C THR A 121 -18.95 -7.09 3.66
N THR A 122 -19.04 -8.27 3.05
CA THR A 122 -19.00 -9.57 3.76
C THR A 122 -17.60 -10.15 3.84
N SER A 123 -16.67 -9.65 3.02
CA SER A 123 -15.26 -10.04 3.07
C SER A 123 -14.65 -9.75 4.44
N ILE A 124 -13.96 -10.74 5.00
CA ILE A 124 -13.19 -10.56 6.25
C ILE A 124 -12.11 -9.50 6.09
N TYR A 125 -11.56 -9.34 4.88
CA TYR A 125 -10.55 -8.34 4.59
C TYR A 125 -11.17 -6.95 4.57
N TYR A 126 -12.32 -6.80 3.89
CA TYR A 126 -13.08 -5.54 3.92
C TYR A 126 -13.40 -5.13 5.35
N VAL A 127 -13.95 -6.04 6.17
CA VAL A 127 -14.33 -5.74 7.55
C VAL A 127 -13.10 -5.31 8.37
N SER A 128 -11.96 -5.98 8.20
CA SER A 128 -10.72 -5.61 8.87
C SER A 128 -10.23 -4.22 8.48
N LEU A 129 -10.25 -3.90 7.18
CA LEU A 129 -9.83 -2.59 6.67
C LEU A 129 -10.81 -1.50 7.12
N PHE A 130 -12.10 -1.74 7.00
CA PHE A 130 -13.16 -0.82 7.42
C PHE A 130 -13.02 -0.46 8.89
N ASN A 131 -12.87 -1.47 9.77
CA ASN A 131 -12.70 -1.22 11.21
C ASN A 131 -11.45 -0.40 11.52
N LYS A 132 -10.36 -0.55 10.75
CA LYS A 132 -9.13 0.20 10.96
C LYS A 132 -9.22 1.64 10.45
N VAL A 133 -9.92 1.87 9.34
CA VAL A 133 -10.06 3.20 8.71
C VAL A 133 -11.15 4.04 9.37
N TYR A 134 -12.18 3.41 9.94
CA TYR A 134 -13.35 4.07 10.53
C TYR A 134 -13.44 3.99 12.06
N GLY A 135 -12.67 3.11 12.71
CA GLY A 135 -12.57 3.00 14.17
C GLY A 135 -11.63 4.03 14.76
#